data_AF-A0A520CAS2-F1
#
_entry.id   AF-A0A520CAS2-F1
#
_cell.length_a   1.000
_cell.length_b   1.000
_cell.length_c   1.000
_cell.angle_alpha   90.00
_cell.angle_beta   90.00
_cell.angle_gamma   90.00
#
_symmetry.space_group_name_H-M   'P 1'
#
loop_
_entity.id
_entity.type
_entity.pdbx_description
1 polymer ?
#
loop_
_entity_poly.entity_id
_entity_poly.type
_entity_poly.pdbx_seq_one_letter_code
_entity_poly.pdbx_strand_id
1 'polypeptide(L)'
;MKTILISIASLYFVQSTGQIKCDNIQTEFSYIEFSINSMDNYPIIMSGVSKDFDIELVLKENDSLFITSFYDRCFYVPDIELTSYNVAVSCGDSISINQVKRQISKMVGEITEKSKRTVIKLANGKVVNIKICKMKGTFLIFDKIHIKDYSNSYEYLINTFDENCFLPYNVTINKLE
;
A
#
# COMPACT_ATOMS: atom_id res chain seq x y z
N MET A 1 -7.70 10.74 -61.14
CA MET A 1 -6.96 10.91 -59.87
C MET A 1 -7.85 10.45 -58.73
N LYS A 2 -7.46 9.39 -58.02
CA LYS A 2 -8.16 8.88 -56.83
C LYS A 2 -7.62 9.61 -55.61
N THR A 3 -8.45 10.41 -54.94
CA THR A 3 -8.11 11.04 -53.67
C THR A 3 -8.38 10.04 -52.55
N ILE A 4 -7.32 9.59 -51.88
CA ILE A 4 -7.39 8.75 -50.69
C ILE A 4 -7.65 9.68 -49.50
N LEU A 5 -8.85 9.60 -48.91
CA LEU A 5 -9.13 10.20 -47.61
C LEU A 5 -8.51 9.30 -46.54
N ILE A 6 -7.38 9.73 -45.98
CA ILE A 6 -6.81 9.14 -44.78
C ILE A 6 -7.70 9.56 -43.61
N SER A 7 -8.50 8.62 -43.11
CA SER A 7 -9.21 8.78 -41.84
C SER A 7 -8.17 8.80 -40.73
N ILE A 8 -7.95 9.98 -40.15
CA ILE A 8 -7.14 10.13 -38.95
C ILE A 8 -8.00 9.58 -37.82
N ALA A 9 -7.79 8.32 -37.45
CA ALA A 9 -8.33 7.76 -36.23
C ALA A 9 -7.77 8.59 -35.07
N SER A 10 -8.58 9.49 -34.54
CA SER A 10 -8.29 10.19 -33.29
C SER A 10 -8.13 9.13 -32.21
N LEU A 11 -6.90 8.93 -31.76
CA LEU A 11 -6.60 8.23 -30.52
C LEU A 11 -7.32 9.01 -29.42
N TYR A 12 -8.51 8.55 -29.02
CA TYR A 12 -9.12 8.97 -27.78
C TYR A 12 -8.21 8.45 -26.67
N PHE A 13 -7.27 9.27 -26.23
CA PHE A 13 -6.73 9.14 -24.89
C PHE A 13 -7.92 9.33 -23.96
N VAL A 14 -8.41 8.21 -23.42
CA VAL A 14 -9.25 8.22 -22.23
C VAL A 14 -8.34 8.70 -21.11
N GLN A 15 -8.22 10.02 -20.96
CA GLN A 15 -7.82 10.60 -19.68
C GLN A 15 -8.99 10.31 -18.73
N SER A 16 -8.90 9.20 -18.00
CA SER A 16 -9.71 9.06 -16.79
C SER A 16 -9.15 10.00 -15.72
N THR A 17 -9.35 11.31 -15.87
CA THR A 17 -9.15 12.27 -14.78
C THR A 17 -10.36 12.24 -13.84
N GLY A 18 -10.75 11.05 -13.41
CA GLY A 18 -11.61 10.92 -12.24
C GLY A 18 -10.77 11.35 -11.06
N GLN A 19 -11.00 12.56 -10.54
CA GLN A 19 -10.40 12.98 -9.27
C GLN A 19 -10.81 11.95 -8.23
N ILE A 20 -9.83 11.22 -7.70
CA ILE A 20 -10.06 10.33 -6.56
C ILE A 20 -10.42 11.26 -5.40
N LYS A 21 -11.55 10.99 -4.73
CA LYS A 21 -11.87 11.72 -3.51
C LYS A 21 -10.85 11.30 -2.45
N CYS A 22 -10.01 12.23 -2.03
CA CYS A 22 -9.02 12.01 -0.99
C CYS A 22 -9.39 12.80 0.25
N ASP A 23 -9.66 12.09 1.34
CA ASP A 23 -9.69 12.67 2.67
C ASP A 23 -8.29 12.58 3.29
N ASN A 24 -8.04 13.33 4.36
CA ASN A 24 -6.80 13.22 5.11
C ASN A 24 -7.07 13.06 6.60
N ILE A 25 -6.16 12.36 7.27
CA ILE A 25 -6.16 12.25 8.72
C ILE A 25 -4.75 12.48 9.25
N GLN A 26 -4.65 13.28 10.32
CA GLN A 26 -3.43 13.44 11.08
C GLN A 26 -3.51 12.56 12.33
N THR A 27 -2.71 11.51 12.36
CA THR A 27 -2.74 10.52 13.45
C THR A 27 -1.40 9.82 13.59
N GLU A 28 -1.31 8.95 14.57
CA GLU A 28 -0.24 7.97 14.71
C GLU A 28 -0.79 6.56 14.46
N PHE A 29 -0.01 5.75 13.75
CA PHE A 29 -0.26 4.33 13.52
C PHE A 29 1.03 3.54 13.70
N SER A 30 0.89 2.26 14.05
CA SER A 30 1.88 1.26 13.70
C SER A 30 1.75 0.95 12.21
N TYR A 31 2.82 1.08 11.43
CA TYR A 31 2.90 0.56 10.07
C TYR A 31 3.49 -0.84 10.11
N ILE A 32 2.81 -1.77 9.46
CA ILE A 32 3.19 -3.18 9.38
C ILE A 32 3.32 -3.56 7.91
N GLU A 33 4.46 -4.09 7.55
CA GLU A 33 4.69 -4.75 6.27
C GLU A 33 5.03 -6.21 6.55
N PHE A 34 4.41 -7.14 5.81
CA PHE A 34 4.78 -8.54 5.90
C PHE A 34 5.06 -9.13 4.52
N SER A 35 5.93 -10.15 4.51
CA SER A 35 6.13 -11.00 3.35
C SER A 35 5.95 -12.47 3.69
N ILE A 36 5.19 -13.20 2.86
CA ILE A 36 5.02 -14.65 2.98
C ILE A 36 5.75 -15.31 1.81
N ASN A 37 6.81 -16.06 2.12
CA ASN A 37 7.51 -16.85 1.11
C ASN A 37 6.70 -18.12 0.83
N SER A 38 6.10 -18.21 -0.37
CA SER A 38 5.52 -19.46 -0.87
C SER A 38 6.59 -20.22 -1.66
N MET A 39 6.59 -21.55 -1.59
CA MET A 39 7.51 -22.38 -2.39
C MET A 39 7.15 -22.37 -3.89
N ASP A 40 5.91 -22.03 -4.23
CA ASP A 40 5.37 -22.28 -5.57
C ASP A 40 5.31 -21.06 -6.50
N ASN A 41 5.44 -19.82 -5.99
CA ASN A 41 5.51 -18.58 -6.78
C ASN A 41 5.80 -17.40 -5.84
N TYR A 42 6.34 -16.33 -6.43
CA TYR A 42 6.58 -14.98 -5.91
C TYR A 42 6.06 -14.64 -4.49
N PRO A 43 6.88 -13.98 -3.64
CA PRO A 43 6.49 -13.68 -2.27
C PRO A 43 5.24 -12.79 -2.23
N ILE A 44 4.27 -13.12 -1.38
CA ILE A 44 3.16 -12.22 -1.07
C ILE A 44 3.75 -11.08 -0.24
N ILE A 45 3.61 -9.83 -0.66
CA ILE A 45 4.08 -8.65 0.09
C ILE A 45 2.90 -7.72 0.28
N MET A 46 2.59 -7.42 1.53
CA MET A 46 1.43 -6.60 1.86
C MET A 46 1.73 -5.68 3.03
N SER A 47 0.97 -4.61 3.15
CA SER A 47 1.13 -3.66 4.24
C SER A 47 -0.19 -3.14 4.78
N GLY A 48 -0.13 -2.61 6.00
CA GLY A 48 -1.26 -2.04 6.70
C GLY A 48 -0.85 -1.11 7.83
N VAL A 49 -1.81 -0.33 8.30
CA VAL A 49 -1.67 0.53 9.49
C VAL A 49 -2.71 0.19 10.54
N SER A 50 -2.33 0.28 11.80
CA SER A 50 -3.24 0.02 12.94
C SER A 50 -2.86 0.88 14.14
N LYS A 51 -3.84 1.25 14.96
CA LYS A 51 -3.57 2.03 16.20
C LYS A 51 -2.94 1.16 17.28
N ASP A 52 -3.34 -0.11 17.32
CA ASP A 52 -3.09 -1.08 18.39
C ASP A 52 -2.83 -2.48 17.82
N PHE A 53 -1.80 -2.60 16.97
CA PHE A 53 -1.42 -3.90 16.41
C PHE A 53 -0.75 -4.81 17.46
N ASP A 54 -1.34 -5.99 17.65
CA ASP A 54 -0.75 -7.10 18.40
C ASP A 54 -0.69 -8.35 17.51
N ILE A 55 0.54 -8.83 17.25
CA ILE A 55 0.80 -9.99 16.41
C ILE A 55 0.29 -11.30 17.04
N GLU A 56 0.12 -11.35 18.36
CA GLU A 56 -0.41 -12.54 19.02
C GLU A 56 -1.87 -12.80 18.70
N LEU A 57 -2.58 -11.77 18.25
CA LEU A 57 -3.98 -11.85 17.89
C LEU A 57 -4.23 -12.15 16.41
N VAL A 58 -3.17 -12.38 15.62
CA VAL A 58 -3.22 -12.80 14.21
C VAL A 58 -3.14 -14.33 14.13
N LEU A 59 -3.99 -14.91 13.29
CA LEU A 59 -4.08 -16.36 13.04
C LEU A 59 -2.82 -16.86 12.31
N LYS A 60 -2.24 -17.98 12.79
CA LYS A 60 -0.91 -18.49 12.36
C LYS A 60 -0.98 -19.86 11.65
N GLU A 61 -2.13 -20.22 11.10
CA GLU A 61 -2.39 -21.55 10.51
C GLU A 61 -1.87 -21.67 9.07
N ASN A 62 -2.30 -20.76 8.20
CA ASN A 62 -1.90 -20.69 6.79
C ASN A 62 -1.91 -19.24 6.29
N ASP A 63 -1.46 -19.03 5.06
CA ASP A 63 -1.36 -17.71 4.43
C ASP A 63 -2.69 -16.98 4.33
N SER A 64 -3.75 -17.66 3.88
CA SER A 64 -5.08 -17.06 3.77
C SER A 64 -5.62 -16.60 5.13
N LEU A 65 -5.58 -17.45 6.15
CA LEU A 65 -6.06 -17.10 7.50
C LEU A 65 -5.20 -16.03 8.16
N PHE A 66 -3.89 -16.04 7.93
CA PHE A 66 -2.98 -14.99 8.38
C PHE A 66 -3.36 -13.65 7.76
N ILE A 67 -3.51 -13.58 6.43
CA ILE A 67 -3.85 -12.34 5.71
C ILE A 67 -5.22 -11.81 6.17
N THR A 68 -6.24 -12.67 6.25
CA THR A 68 -7.58 -12.25 6.69
C THR A 68 -7.55 -11.70 8.11
N SER A 69 -7.00 -12.43 9.08
CA SER A 69 -6.97 -11.97 10.47
C SER A 69 -6.04 -10.77 10.71
N PHE A 70 -5.02 -10.57 9.86
CA PHE A 70 -4.25 -9.34 9.84
C PHE A 70 -5.13 -8.15 9.45
N TYR A 71 -5.93 -8.29 8.39
CA TYR A 71 -6.78 -7.20 7.90
C TYR A 71 -8.08 -7.00 8.70
N ASP A 72 -8.44 -7.93 9.58
CA ASP A 72 -9.45 -7.68 10.62
C ASP A 72 -8.97 -6.63 11.65
N ARG A 73 -7.66 -6.33 11.67
CA ARG A 73 -6.98 -5.48 12.68
C ARG A 73 -6.26 -4.27 12.10
N CYS A 74 -6.10 -4.25 10.78
CA CYS A 74 -5.28 -3.27 10.07
C CYS A 74 -6.09 -2.66 8.94
N PHE A 75 -5.95 -1.34 8.78
CA PHE A 75 -6.33 -0.69 7.55
C PHE A 75 -5.29 -0.99 6.48
N TYR A 76 -5.77 -1.17 5.25
CA TYR A 76 -4.90 -1.51 4.14
C TYR A 76 -4.08 -0.31 3.68
N VAL A 77 -2.79 -0.57 3.42
CA VAL A 77 -1.86 0.38 2.82
C VAL A 77 -1.36 -0.22 1.51
N PRO A 78 -1.54 0.47 0.37
CA PRO A 78 -1.01 0.01 -0.90
C PRO A 78 0.50 0.15 -0.97
N ASP A 79 1.11 -0.52 -1.95
CA ASP A 79 2.52 -0.33 -2.28
C ASP A 79 2.89 1.17 -2.35
N ILE A 80 3.66 1.61 -1.36
CA ILE A 80 3.98 3.03 -1.17
C ILE A 80 4.84 3.54 -2.32
N GLU A 81 5.72 2.71 -2.90
CA GLU A 81 6.62 3.14 -3.97
C GLU A 81 5.87 3.35 -5.29
N LEU A 82 4.94 2.45 -5.61
CA LEU A 82 4.16 2.51 -6.85
C LEU A 82 2.98 3.48 -6.77
N THR A 83 2.31 3.55 -5.62
CA THR A 83 1.01 4.22 -5.49
C THR A 83 1.13 5.71 -5.20
N SER A 84 2.16 6.11 -4.44
CA SER A 84 2.21 7.44 -3.82
C SER A 84 2.19 8.60 -4.80
N TYR A 85 2.83 8.47 -5.96
CA TYR A 85 2.80 9.55 -6.96
C TYR A 85 1.42 9.73 -7.59
N ASN A 86 0.82 8.64 -8.06
CA ASN A 86 -0.47 8.70 -8.75
C ASN A 86 -1.57 9.19 -7.82
N VAL A 87 -1.55 8.75 -6.56
CA VAL A 87 -2.49 9.23 -5.53
C VAL A 87 -2.25 10.69 -5.21
N ALA A 88 -1.02 11.13 -4.95
CA ALA A 88 -0.73 12.55 -4.67
C ALA A 88 -1.24 13.49 -5.78
N VAL A 89 -1.00 13.13 -7.04
CA VAL A 89 -1.51 13.90 -8.20
C VAL A 89 -3.04 13.86 -8.25
N SER A 90 -3.65 12.69 -8.05
CA SER A 90 -5.11 12.51 -8.11
C SER A 90 -5.84 13.23 -6.97
N CYS A 91 -5.19 13.38 -5.82
CA CYS A 91 -5.69 14.12 -4.66
C CYS A 91 -5.54 15.65 -4.80
N GLY A 92 -5.01 16.14 -5.93
CA GLY A 92 -4.94 17.57 -6.24
C GLY A 92 -3.69 18.29 -5.72
N ASP A 93 -2.68 17.56 -5.23
CA ASP A 93 -1.44 18.18 -4.78
C ASP A 93 -0.57 18.60 -5.98
N SER A 94 -0.22 19.89 -6.04
CA SER A 94 0.70 20.44 -7.03
C SER A 94 2.17 20.17 -6.67
N ILE A 95 2.50 18.92 -6.31
CA ILE A 95 3.87 18.50 -6.01
C ILE A 95 4.53 17.93 -7.27
N SER A 96 5.80 18.26 -7.48
CA SER A 96 6.58 17.68 -8.57
C SER A 96 6.90 16.20 -8.34
N ILE A 97 6.91 15.40 -9.41
CA ILE A 97 7.26 13.96 -9.34
C ILE A 97 8.59 13.69 -8.62
N ASN A 98 9.58 14.56 -8.81
CA ASN A 98 10.90 14.42 -8.18
C ASN A 98 10.86 14.65 -6.66
N GLN A 99 10.01 15.56 -6.20
CA GLN A 99 9.80 15.78 -4.76
C GLN A 99 9.11 14.58 -4.13
N VAL A 100 8.04 14.06 -4.75
CA VAL A 100 7.34 12.86 -4.28
C VAL A 100 8.31 11.66 -4.20
N LYS A 101 9.06 11.39 -5.29
CA LYS A 101 10.06 10.31 -5.32
C LYS A 101 11.08 10.43 -4.19
N ARG A 102 11.62 11.63 -3.96
CA ARG A 102 12.60 11.86 -2.88
C ARG A 102 12.00 11.63 -1.49
N GLN A 103 10.76 12.07 -1.27
CA GLN A 103 10.05 11.84 0.00
C GLN A 103 9.80 10.36 0.23
N ILE A 104 9.34 9.62 -0.78
CA ILE A 104 9.12 8.18 -0.72
C ILE A 104 10.43 7.44 -0.44
N SER A 105 11.50 7.72 -1.20
CA SER A 105 12.79 7.04 -0.98
C SER A 105 13.32 7.27 0.43
N LYS A 106 13.17 8.49 0.96
CA LYS A 106 13.50 8.79 2.35
C LYS A 106 12.64 7.97 3.32
N MET A 107 11.32 7.96 3.11
CA MET A 107 10.38 7.22 3.95
C MET A 107 10.67 5.72 3.94
N VAL A 108 10.83 5.09 2.78
CA VAL A 108 11.17 3.65 2.65
C VAL A 108 12.51 3.32 3.31
N GLY A 109 13.51 4.21 3.18
CA GLY A 109 14.77 4.09 3.90
C GLY A 109 14.58 4.10 5.42
N GLU A 110 13.80 5.05 5.93
CA GLU A 110 13.49 5.13 7.36
C GLU A 110 12.65 3.94 7.87
N ILE A 111 11.69 3.43 7.08
CA ILE A 111 10.96 2.19 7.39
C ILE A 111 11.99 1.07 7.57
N THR A 112 12.91 0.92 6.63
CA THR A 112 13.90 -0.17 6.63
C THR A 112 14.83 -0.12 7.84
N GLU A 113 15.26 1.08 8.23
CA GLU A 113 16.21 1.31 9.32
C GLU A 113 15.55 1.24 10.71
N LYS A 114 14.34 1.80 10.85
CA LYS A 114 13.68 1.99 12.16
C LYS A 114 12.69 0.88 12.49
N SER A 115 12.37 -0.01 11.56
CA SER A 115 11.46 -1.12 11.83
C SER A 115 12.07 -2.19 12.72
N LYS A 116 11.30 -2.62 13.71
CA LYS A 116 11.51 -3.90 14.39
C LYS A 116 11.17 -5.01 13.40
N ARG A 117 12.02 -6.03 13.33
CA ARG A 117 11.82 -7.20 12.48
C ARG A 117 11.42 -8.40 13.33
N THR A 118 10.45 -9.17 12.86
CA THR A 118 10.00 -10.39 13.52
C THR A 118 9.71 -11.44 12.45
N VAL A 119 9.97 -12.70 12.80
CA VAL A 119 9.71 -13.84 11.92
C VAL A 119 8.76 -14.76 12.65
N ILE A 120 7.68 -15.15 11.97
CA ILE A 120 6.75 -16.17 12.46
C ILE A 120 6.71 -17.34 11.49
N LYS A 121 6.44 -18.53 12.02
CA LYS A 121 6.23 -19.74 11.22
C LYS A 121 4.76 -20.12 11.30
N LEU A 122 4.13 -20.29 10.15
CA LEU A 122 2.76 -20.76 10.04
C LEU A 122 2.70 -22.28 10.24
N ALA A 123 1.54 -22.80 10.65
CA ALA A 123 1.35 -24.24 10.87
C ALA A 123 1.55 -25.06 9.59
N ASN A 124 1.24 -24.49 8.41
CA ASN A 124 1.54 -25.07 7.11
C ASN A 124 3.03 -25.04 6.71
N GLY A 125 3.92 -24.57 7.59
CA GLY A 125 5.36 -24.54 7.39
C GLY A 125 5.90 -23.28 6.69
N LYS A 126 5.04 -22.41 6.14
CA LYS A 126 5.47 -21.15 5.53
C LYS A 126 6.01 -20.18 6.57
N VAL A 127 6.89 -19.28 6.13
CA VAL A 127 7.53 -18.26 6.97
C VAL A 127 6.98 -16.89 6.60
N VAL A 128 6.57 -16.12 7.60
CA VAL A 128 6.18 -14.72 7.44
C VAL A 128 7.24 -13.83 8.07
N ASN A 129 7.81 -12.94 7.27
CA ASN A 129 8.72 -11.90 7.74
C ASN A 129 7.90 -10.62 7.95
N ILE A 130 8.03 -10.00 9.11
CA ILE A 130 7.24 -8.82 9.49
C ILE A 130 8.20 -7.69 9.84
N LYS A 131 7.94 -6.51 9.30
CA LYS A 131 8.56 -5.24 9.68
C LYS A 131 7.49 -4.35 10.31
N ILE A 132 7.78 -3.80 11.48
CA ILE A 132 6.86 -2.88 12.16
C ILE A 132 7.61 -1.64 12.63
N CYS A 133 7.05 -0.46 12.35
CA CYS A 133 7.52 0.82 12.89
C CYS A 133 6.33 1.70 13.30
N LYS A 134 6.61 2.79 14.03
CA LYS A 134 5.60 3.82 14.32
C LYS A 134 5.67 4.91 13.25
N MET A 135 4.52 5.28 12.71
CA MET A 135 4.37 6.40 11.77
C MET A 135 3.43 7.44 12.36
N LYS A 136 3.89 8.69 12.41
CA LYS A 136 3.10 9.82 12.89
C LYS A 136 3.06 10.91 11.84
N GLY A 137 1.87 11.36 11.47
CA GLY A 137 1.68 12.45 10.52
C GLY A 137 0.41 12.31 9.71
N THR A 138 0.48 12.75 8.44
CA THR A 138 -0.67 12.79 7.54
C THR A 138 -0.75 11.52 6.70
N PHE A 139 -1.94 10.91 6.74
CA PHE A 139 -2.34 9.81 5.87
C PHE A 139 -3.45 10.28 4.93
N LEU A 140 -3.33 9.93 3.66
CA LEU A 140 -4.39 10.11 2.67
C LEU A 140 -5.34 8.91 2.72
N ILE A 141 -6.63 9.17 2.69
CA ILE A 141 -7.70 8.17 2.72
C ILE A 141 -8.46 8.24 1.40
N PHE A 142 -8.59 7.11 0.72
CA PHE A 142 -9.31 7.02 -0.56
C PHE A 142 -9.87 5.62 -0.79
N ASP A 143 -10.84 5.51 -1.69
CA ASP A 143 -11.54 4.25 -1.96
C ASP A 143 -10.64 3.19 -2.62
N LYS A 144 -10.72 1.95 -2.11
CA LYS A 144 -10.05 0.75 -2.64
C LYS A 144 -10.43 0.43 -4.08
N ILE A 145 -11.55 0.92 -4.60
CA ILE A 145 -11.91 0.67 -6.00
C ILE A 145 -10.84 1.19 -6.97
N HIS A 146 -10.09 2.22 -6.57
CA HIS A 146 -8.99 2.80 -7.35
C HIS A 146 -7.67 2.02 -7.20
N ILE A 147 -7.61 1.01 -6.34
CA ILE A 147 -6.39 0.25 -6.04
C ILE A 147 -5.91 -0.60 -7.22
N LYS A 148 -6.82 -1.03 -8.10
CA LYS A 148 -6.45 -1.89 -9.24
C LYS A 148 -5.50 -1.20 -10.19
N ASP A 149 -5.49 0.14 -10.18
CA ASP A 149 -4.58 0.95 -10.97
C ASP A 149 -3.18 1.08 -10.32
N TYR A 150 -3.04 0.66 -9.05
CA TYR A 150 -1.87 0.94 -8.21
C TYR A 150 -1.33 -0.26 -7.40
N SER A 151 -2.00 -1.41 -7.45
CA SER A 151 -1.60 -2.65 -6.79
C SER A 151 -0.47 -3.34 -7.56
N ASN A 152 0.51 -3.90 -6.84
CA ASN A 152 1.55 -4.70 -7.45
C ASN A 152 1.09 -6.16 -7.66
N SER A 153 1.76 -6.91 -8.55
CA SER A 153 1.44 -8.31 -8.83
C SER A 153 1.67 -9.28 -7.66
N TYR A 154 2.15 -8.78 -6.52
CA TYR A 154 2.48 -9.54 -5.31
C TYR A 154 1.46 -9.35 -4.19
N GLU A 155 0.46 -8.49 -4.38
CA GLU A 155 -0.61 -8.27 -3.43
C GLU A 155 -1.74 -9.29 -3.63
N TYR A 156 -2.14 -9.92 -2.52
CA TYR A 156 -3.35 -10.73 -2.50
C TYR A 156 -4.57 -9.80 -2.57
N LEU A 157 -5.57 -10.13 -3.39
CA LEU A 157 -6.84 -9.39 -3.42
C LEU A 157 -7.55 -9.55 -2.07
N ILE A 158 -7.63 -8.47 -1.29
CA ILE A 158 -8.28 -8.49 0.02
C ILE A 158 -9.73 -8.02 -0.11
N ASN A 159 -10.68 -8.88 0.23
CA ASN A 159 -12.06 -8.48 0.49
C ASN A 159 -12.20 -8.14 1.97
N THR A 160 -11.77 -6.95 2.39
CA THR A 160 -12.04 -6.43 3.74
C THR A 160 -13.38 -5.70 3.79
N PHE A 161 -13.99 -5.62 4.97
CA PHE A 161 -15.17 -4.75 5.20
C PHE A 161 -14.88 -3.26 5.04
N ASP A 162 -13.67 -2.80 5.35
CA ASP A 162 -13.30 -1.41 5.12
C ASP A 162 -12.96 -1.20 3.65
N GLU A 163 -13.69 -0.32 2.98
CA GLU A 163 -13.48 0.01 1.57
C GLU A 163 -12.39 1.08 1.37
N ASN A 164 -11.77 1.58 2.44
CA ASN A 164 -10.74 2.62 2.37
C ASN A 164 -9.31 2.07 2.37
N CYS A 165 -8.45 2.78 1.66
CA CYS A 165 -6.99 2.71 1.72
C CYS A 165 -6.44 3.82 2.61
N PHE A 166 -5.31 3.56 3.26
CA PHE A 166 -4.55 4.57 3.98
C PHE A 166 -3.17 4.65 3.37
N LEU A 167 -2.81 5.79 2.79
CA LEU A 167 -1.48 6.01 2.21
C LEU A 167 -0.69 7.00 3.09
N PRO A 168 0.48 6.62 3.62
CA PRO A 168 1.38 7.55 4.29
C PRO A 168 1.87 8.62 3.31
N TYR A 169 1.69 9.90 3.67
CA TYR A 169 2.06 11.00 2.78
C TYR A 169 3.11 11.92 3.38
N ASN A 170 2.82 12.48 4.55
CA ASN A 170 3.75 13.33 5.29
C ASN A 170 3.88 12.81 6.71
N VAL A 171 4.68 11.76 6.87
CA VAL A 171 4.85 11.05 8.14
C VAL A 171 6.30 11.09 8.61
N THR A 172 6.46 11.10 9.94
CA THR A 172 7.73 10.82 10.61
C THR A 172 7.73 9.38 11.06
N ILE A 173 8.85 8.69 10.85
CA ILE A 173 9.01 7.30 11.27
C ILE A 173 9.83 7.25 12.55
N ASN A 174 9.29 6.53 13.54
CA ASN A 174 9.91 6.31 14.84
C ASN A 174 10.12 4.81 15.05
N LYS A 175 11.17 4.48 15.83
CA LYS A 175 11.38 3.10 16.31
C LYS A 175 10.23 2.75 17.27
N LEU A 176 9.83 1.48 17.29
CA LEU A 176 9.02 0.96 18.38
C LEU A 176 9.85 0.98 19.65
N GLU A 177 9.31 1.55 20.73
CA GLU A 177 9.88 1.48 22.08
C GLU A 177 9.80 0.06 22.65
#